data_AF-A0A257VUB7-F1
#
_entry.id   AF-A0A257VUB7-F1
#
_cell.length_a   1.000
_cell.length_b   1.000
_cell.length_c   1.000
_cell.angle_alpha   90.00
_cell.angle_beta   90.00
_cell.angle_gamma   90.00
#
_symmetry.space_group_name_H-M   'P 1'
#
loop_
_entity.id
_entity.type
_entity.pdbx_description
1 polymer ?
#
loop_
_entity_poly.entity_id
_entity_poly.type
_entity_poly.pdbx_seq_one_letter_code
_entity_poly.pdbx_strand_id
1 'polypeptide(L)'
;PPVGNGRLSSVDFARELVKRGANVNFQLPKGAPKQPATSSGIRSEGATPFLFAADRGDVPLMRLLLQLGADPLLPNADGTTPLLAAAGVGTNEPQEEAGEESEALEAVKLLLDLGANINTVDRNGDTAMHGAAYNISPQVVNLLAQRGADPHLWKKPNKAGGTPLFIAEGYISRLPRPDAPTIAAITKLMLAAGISTEGERPKIIDSYETPAVRPAPPQPPK
;
A
#
# COMPACT_ATOMS: atom_id res chain seq x y z
N PRO A 1 11.08 -2.62 -21.01
CA PRO A 1 11.16 -1.22 -20.52
C PRO A 1 10.98 -0.21 -21.67
N PRO A 2 10.29 0.92 -21.43
CA PRO A 2 10.14 1.97 -22.43
C PRO A 2 11.52 2.57 -22.79
N VAL A 3 11.71 2.89 -24.07
CA VAL A 3 12.95 3.53 -24.56
C VAL A 3 12.85 5.03 -24.25
N GLY A 4 13.68 5.52 -23.34
CA GLY A 4 13.71 6.94 -22.98
C GLY A 4 14.23 7.80 -24.14
N ASN A 5 13.61 8.96 -24.36
CA ASN A 5 14.16 9.98 -25.25
C ASN A 5 15.25 10.77 -24.50
N GLY A 6 16.49 10.74 -25.00
CA GLY A 6 17.61 11.48 -24.43
C GLY A 6 18.84 10.62 -24.13
N ARG A 7 19.84 11.23 -23.49
CA ARG A 7 21.11 10.57 -23.11
C ARG A 7 21.21 10.21 -21.64
N LEU A 8 20.21 10.57 -20.83
CA LEU A 8 20.20 10.37 -19.38
C LEU A 8 19.21 9.27 -19.02
N SER A 9 19.61 8.35 -18.15
CA SER A 9 18.67 7.45 -17.48
C SER A 9 17.79 8.22 -16.48
N SER A 10 16.66 7.65 -16.06
CA SER A 10 15.80 8.28 -15.03
C SER A 10 16.55 8.56 -13.73
N VAL A 11 17.45 7.65 -13.36
CA VAL A 11 18.33 7.77 -12.18
C VAL A 11 19.33 8.91 -12.36
N ASP A 12 19.95 9.03 -13.54
CA ASP A 12 20.86 10.15 -13.83
C ASP A 12 20.12 11.49 -13.85
N PHE A 13 18.90 11.51 -14.40
CA PHE A 13 18.06 12.69 -14.39
C PHE A 13 17.73 13.15 -12.96
N ALA A 14 17.31 12.24 -12.08
CA ALA A 14 17.05 12.55 -10.68
C ALA A 14 18.30 13.09 -9.96
N ARG A 15 19.48 12.51 -10.22
CA ARG A 15 20.77 13.01 -9.69
C ARG A 15 21.05 14.44 -10.14
N GLU A 16 20.77 14.74 -11.40
CA GLU A 16 21.01 16.04 -12.03
C GLU A 16 20.04 17.12 -11.51
N LEU A 17 18.82 16.75 -11.11
CA LEU A 17 17.90 17.63 -10.39
C LEU A 17 18.42 17.99 -9.00
N VAL A 18 18.87 17.02 -8.21
CA VAL A 18 19.40 17.28 -6.86
C VAL A 18 20.68 18.12 -6.91
N LYS A 19 21.57 17.89 -7.88
CA LYS A 19 22.74 18.75 -8.11
C LYS A 19 22.38 20.22 -8.39
N ARG A 20 21.20 20.50 -8.96
CA ARG A 20 20.68 21.86 -9.18
C ARG A 20 19.96 22.45 -7.97
N GLY A 21 19.95 21.76 -6.82
CA GLY A 21 19.36 22.24 -5.58
C GLY A 21 17.94 21.72 -5.31
N ALA A 22 17.47 20.69 -6.02
CA ALA A 22 16.21 20.04 -5.65
C ALA A 22 16.33 19.41 -4.25
N ASN A 23 15.39 19.72 -3.36
CA ASN A 23 15.35 19.15 -2.02
C ASN A 23 14.82 17.70 -2.07
N VAL A 24 15.69 16.74 -1.78
CA VAL A 24 15.37 15.30 -1.78
C VAL A 24 14.34 14.91 -0.71
N ASN A 25 14.19 15.72 0.34
CA ASN A 25 13.23 15.56 1.43
C ASN A 25 12.03 16.51 1.32
N PHE A 26 11.80 17.08 0.14
CA PHE A 26 10.65 17.97 -0.07
C PHE A 26 9.35 17.20 0.20
N GLN A 27 8.58 17.66 1.17
CA GLN A 27 7.23 17.17 1.45
C GLN A 27 6.22 18.01 0.68
N LEU A 28 5.36 17.34 -0.08
CA LEU A 28 4.31 18.03 -0.83
C LEU A 28 3.39 18.84 0.10
N PRO A 29 2.95 20.04 -0.33
CA PRO A 29 2.16 20.93 0.51
C PRO A 29 0.74 20.41 0.76
N LYS A 30 0.04 21.08 1.69
CA LYS A 30 -1.37 20.80 1.97
C LYS A 30 -2.23 20.89 0.71
N GLY A 31 -3.07 19.89 0.50
CA GLY A 31 -3.95 19.82 -0.68
C GLY A 31 -3.21 19.56 -1.99
N ALA A 32 -1.96 19.09 -1.97
CA ALA A 32 -1.27 18.65 -3.17
C ALA A 32 -2.12 17.61 -3.92
N PRO A 33 -2.26 17.75 -5.25
CA PRO A 33 -3.06 16.82 -6.04
C PRO A 33 -2.42 15.43 -6.04
N LYS A 34 -3.25 14.42 -6.34
CA LYS A 34 -2.76 13.08 -6.65
C LYS A 34 -1.77 13.16 -7.82
N GLN A 35 -0.67 12.40 -7.75
CA GLN A 35 0.31 12.38 -8.83
C GLN A 35 -0.36 11.91 -10.13
N PRO A 36 -0.05 12.53 -11.28
CA PRO A 36 -0.64 12.14 -12.55
C PRO A 36 -0.25 10.70 -12.90
N ALA A 37 -1.19 9.95 -13.50
CA ALA A 37 -0.96 8.58 -13.94
C ALA A 37 -0.46 7.61 -12.85
N THR A 38 -0.76 7.87 -11.56
CA THR A 38 -0.53 6.89 -10.49
C THR A 38 -1.81 6.15 -10.11
N SER A 39 -1.71 4.83 -9.97
CA SER A 39 -2.72 3.99 -9.32
C SER A 39 -2.75 4.16 -7.81
N SER A 40 -1.67 4.68 -7.22
CA SER A 40 -1.49 4.76 -5.76
C SER A 40 -2.63 5.48 -5.07
N GLY A 41 -3.18 4.84 -4.04
CA GLY A 41 -4.22 5.35 -3.17
C GLY A 41 -3.70 6.19 -2.00
N ILE A 42 -2.37 6.32 -1.82
CA ILE A 42 -1.81 7.08 -0.71
C ILE A 42 -2.01 8.58 -0.93
N ARG A 43 -2.21 9.31 0.17
CA ARG A 43 -2.30 10.77 0.14
C ARG A 43 -0.98 11.40 -0.30
N SER A 44 -1.06 12.35 -1.22
CA SER A 44 0.11 13.08 -1.73
C SER A 44 0.60 14.17 -0.80
N GLU A 45 -0.28 14.86 -0.06
CA GLU A 45 0.14 15.83 0.97
C GLU A 45 1.13 15.19 1.95
N GLY A 46 2.25 15.86 2.21
CA GLY A 46 3.32 15.39 3.08
C GLY A 46 4.24 14.33 2.47
N ALA A 47 3.90 13.75 1.31
CA ALA A 47 4.71 12.70 0.70
C ALA A 47 6.04 13.25 0.15
N THR A 48 7.10 12.45 0.32
CA THR A 48 8.45 12.73 -0.18
C THR A 48 8.74 11.95 -1.47
N PRO A 49 9.76 12.34 -2.25
CA PRO A 49 10.24 11.52 -3.37
C PRO A 49 10.58 10.09 -2.95
N PHE A 50 11.16 9.90 -1.76
CA PHE A 50 11.50 8.58 -1.24
C PHE A 50 10.27 7.72 -0.97
N LEU A 51 9.22 8.33 -0.40
CA LEU A 51 7.95 7.64 -0.15
C LEU A 51 7.31 7.17 -1.46
N PHE A 52 7.31 7.99 -2.51
CA PHE A 52 6.80 7.55 -3.82
C PHE A 52 7.67 6.46 -4.46
N ALA A 53 9.00 6.51 -4.33
CA ALA A 53 9.85 5.43 -4.80
C ALA A 53 9.53 4.11 -4.08
N ALA A 54 9.29 4.18 -2.77
CA ALA A 54 8.89 3.03 -1.95
C ALA A 54 7.53 2.46 -2.35
N ASP A 55 6.51 3.30 -2.55
CA ASP A 55 5.17 2.94 -3.08
C ASP A 55 5.25 2.19 -4.42
N ARG A 56 6.31 2.42 -5.22
CA ARG A 56 6.52 1.74 -6.50
C ARG A 56 7.49 0.56 -6.44
N GLY A 57 8.04 0.24 -5.27
CA GLY A 57 9.10 -0.74 -5.15
C GLY A 57 10.34 -0.40 -5.98
N ASP A 58 10.54 0.87 -6.37
CA ASP A 58 11.69 1.29 -7.20
C ASP A 58 12.95 1.37 -6.34
N VAL A 59 13.50 0.20 -6.02
CA VAL A 59 14.69 0.06 -5.19
C VAL A 59 15.90 0.81 -5.76
N PRO A 60 16.18 0.80 -7.09
CA PRO A 60 17.24 1.63 -7.66
C PRO A 60 17.07 3.11 -7.33
N LEU A 61 15.86 3.67 -7.46
CA LEU A 61 15.60 5.06 -7.10
C LEU A 61 15.68 5.29 -5.58
N MET A 62 15.15 4.39 -4.75
CA MET A 62 15.29 4.47 -3.29
C MET A 62 16.77 4.54 -2.88
N ARG A 63 17.61 3.67 -3.45
CA ARG A 63 19.06 3.66 -3.17
C ARG A 63 19.74 4.96 -3.63
N LEU A 64 19.37 5.48 -4.80
CA LEU A 64 19.87 6.79 -5.24
C LEU A 64 19.47 7.89 -4.26
N LEU A 65 18.19 7.96 -3.87
CA LEU A 65 17.69 8.99 -2.98
C LEU A 65 18.40 8.94 -1.62
N LEU A 66 18.67 7.74 -1.09
CA LEU A 66 19.50 7.56 0.11
C LEU A 66 20.92 8.11 -0.06
N GLN A 67 21.58 7.82 -1.18
CA GLN A 67 22.90 8.37 -1.49
C GLN A 67 22.89 9.91 -1.56
N LEU A 68 21.74 10.49 -1.93
CA LEU A 68 21.54 11.93 -2.02
C LEU A 68 21.05 12.57 -0.71
N GLY A 69 20.94 11.79 0.38
CA GLY A 69 20.56 12.30 1.71
C GLY A 69 19.05 12.30 2.00
N ALA A 70 18.27 11.48 1.30
CA ALA A 70 16.87 11.27 1.64
C ALA A 70 16.72 10.65 3.02
N ASP A 71 15.74 11.12 3.79
CA ASP A 71 15.26 10.49 5.01
C ASP A 71 14.21 9.43 4.64
N PRO A 72 14.51 8.13 4.85
CA PRO A 72 13.62 7.05 4.46
C PRO A 72 12.44 6.83 5.42
N LEU A 73 12.32 7.63 6.48
CA LEU A 73 11.35 7.44 7.55
C LEU A 73 10.23 8.49 7.54
N LEU A 74 10.32 9.51 6.69
CA LEU A 74 9.33 10.60 6.64
C LEU A 74 7.96 10.09 6.15
N PRO A 75 6.90 10.18 6.97
CA PRO A 75 5.56 9.82 6.55
C PRO A 75 4.88 10.94 5.76
N ASN A 76 3.81 10.58 5.05
CA ASN A 76 2.91 11.55 4.45
C ASN A 76 1.94 12.15 5.48
N ALA A 77 1.04 12.99 4.94
CA ALA A 77 -0.20 13.47 5.49
C ALA A 77 -0.84 12.51 6.50
N ASP A 78 -1.18 11.30 6.05
CA ASP A 78 -1.95 10.31 6.79
C ASP A 78 -1.12 9.45 7.75
N GLY A 79 0.19 9.72 7.88
CA GLY A 79 1.08 8.87 8.67
C GLY A 79 1.51 7.60 7.93
N THR A 80 1.18 7.45 6.65
CA THR A 80 1.68 6.36 5.81
C THR A 80 3.19 6.56 5.63
N THR A 81 3.98 5.65 6.20
CA THR A 81 5.44 5.66 6.08
C THR A 81 5.88 4.98 4.79
N PRO A 82 7.14 5.18 4.35
CA PRO A 82 7.67 4.45 3.21
C PRO A 82 7.61 2.92 3.37
N LEU A 83 7.70 2.38 4.60
CA LEU A 83 7.49 0.94 4.86
C LEU A 83 6.06 0.49 4.56
N LEU A 84 5.06 1.25 5.00
CA LEU A 84 3.66 0.92 4.73
C LEU A 84 3.38 0.97 3.22
N ALA A 85 3.87 2.01 2.54
CA ALA A 85 3.77 2.16 1.08
C ALA A 85 4.46 1.00 0.34
N ALA A 86 5.73 0.68 0.67
CA ALA A 86 6.46 -0.43 0.05
C ALA A 86 5.82 -1.81 0.29
N ALA A 87 5.09 -1.96 1.39
CA ALA A 87 4.33 -3.18 1.63
C ALA A 87 3.05 -3.27 0.79
N GLY A 88 2.54 -2.15 0.26
CA GLY A 88 1.32 -2.13 -0.57
C GLY A 88 0.15 -1.32 -0.01
N VAL A 89 0.35 -0.52 1.06
CA VAL A 89 -0.73 0.36 1.54
C VAL A 89 -1.06 1.39 0.46
N GLY A 90 -2.33 1.44 0.06
CA GLY A 90 -2.81 2.29 -1.03
C GLY A 90 -2.93 1.58 -2.37
N THR A 91 -2.52 0.31 -2.48
CA THR A 91 -2.73 -0.51 -3.68
C THR A 91 -4.22 -0.83 -3.86
N ASN A 92 -4.75 -0.56 -5.05
CA ASN A 92 -6.14 -0.86 -5.39
C ASN A 92 -6.26 -2.02 -6.39
N GLU A 93 -5.26 -2.15 -7.27
CA GLU A 93 -5.25 -3.12 -8.37
C GLU A 93 -3.91 -3.83 -8.40
N PRO A 94 -3.59 -4.71 -7.44
CA PRO A 94 -2.24 -5.28 -7.25
C PRO A 94 -1.60 -5.93 -8.48
N GLN A 95 -2.41 -6.39 -9.44
CA GLN A 95 -1.94 -7.02 -10.68
C GLN A 95 -1.83 -6.04 -11.87
N GLU A 96 -2.23 -4.79 -11.68
CA GLU A 96 -2.18 -3.72 -12.69
C GLU A 96 -1.25 -2.57 -12.29
N GLU A 97 -0.76 -2.57 -11.05
CA GLU A 97 0.25 -1.64 -10.59
C GLU A 97 1.64 -2.16 -11.00
N ALA A 98 2.54 -1.26 -11.41
CA ALA A 98 3.96 -1.61 -11.60
C ALA A 98 4.61 -2.13 -10.29
N GLY A 99 5.67 -2.91 -10.42
CA GLY A 99 6.35 -3.51 -9.28
C GLY A 99 5.98 -4.98 -9.13
N GLU A 100 6.98 -5.85 -9.18
CA GLU A 100 6.84 -7.27 -8.88
C GLU A 100 6.91 -7.52 -7.37
N GLU A 101 6.39 -8.66 -6.89
CA GLU A 101 6.51 -9.04 -5.47
C GLU A 101 7.98 -9.02 -5.00
N SER A 102 8.92 -9.42 -5.87
CA SER A 102 10.35 -9.41 -5.54
C SER A 102 10.93 -8.01 -5.31
N GLU A 103 10.42 -7.00 -6.01
CA GLU A 103 10.81 -5.60 -5.84
C GLU A 103 10.21 -5.03 -4.55
N ALA A 104 8.93 -5.32 -4.26
CA ALA A 104 8.31 -4.99 -2.98
C ALA A 104 9.04 -5.65 -1.80
N LEU A 105 9.41 -6.92 -1.93
CA LEU A 105 10.17 -7.67 -0.93
C LEU A 105 11.54 -7.03 -0.66
N GLU A 106 12.27 -6.63 -1.71
CA GLU A 106 13.56 -5.94 -1.56
C GLU A 106 13.38 -4.55 -0.93
N ALA A 107 12.37 -3.78 -1.33
CA ALA A 107 12.07 -2.47 -0.77
C ALA A 107 11.72 -2.54 0.73
N VAL A 108 10.85 -3.47 1.12
CA VAL A 108 10.49 -3.72 2.52
C VAL A 108 11.71 -4.15 3.33
N LYS A 109 12.54 -5.05 2.79
CA LYS A 109 13.79 -5.47 3.45
C LYS A 109 14.73 -4.28 3.68
N LEU A 110 14.96 -3.47 2.65
CA LEU A 110 15.79 -2.26 2.73
C LEU A 110 15.26 -1.31 3.83
N LEU A 111 13.96 -1.06 3.87
CA LEU A 111 13.35 -0.16 4.84
C LEU A 111 13.45 -0.65 6.28
N LEU A 112 13.25 -1.96 6.51
CA LEU A 112 13.44 -2.55 7.83
C LEU A 112 14.91 -2.50 8.25
N ASP A 113 15.84 -2.73 7.33
CA ASP A 113 17.28 -2.64 7.59
C ASP A 113 17.72 -1.18 7.88
N LEU A 114 16.97 -0.19 7.39
CA LEU A 114 17.13 1.24 7.70
C LEU A 114 16.43 1.68 9.00
N GLY A 115 15.85 0.76 9.76
CA GLY A 115 15.23 1.05 11.06
C GLY A 115 13.78 1.52 11.00
N ALA A 116 13.07 1.29 9.89
CA ALA A 116 11.64 1.56 9.85
C ALA A 116 10.87 0.75 10.90
N ASN A 117 9.96 1.41 11.61
CA ASN A 117 9.14 0.75 12.63
C ASN A 117 8.07 -0.14 11.96
N ILE A 118 8.27 -1.46 12.07
CA ILE A 118 7.40 -2.50 11.49
C ILE A 118 5.96 -2.46 12.01
N ASN A 119 5.76 -1.93 13.22
CA ASN A 119 4.46 -1.86 13.91
C ASN A 119 3.83 -0.46 13.79
N THR A 120 4.21 0.31 12.78
CA THR A 120 3.53 1.57 12.48
C THR A 120 2.09 1.30 12.04
N VAL A 121 1.17 2.16 12.51
CA VAL A 121 -0.23 2.19 12.10
C VAL A 121 -0.51 3.58 11.55
N ASP A 122 -0.98 3.70 10.32
CA ASP A 122 -1.37 4.99 9.76
C ASP A 122 -2.75 5.44 10.25
N ARG A 123 -3.21 6.61 9.79
CA ARG A 123 -4.53 7.14 10.18
C ARG A 123 -5.70 6.33 9.67
N ASN A 124 -5.52 5.45 8.68
CA ASN A 124 -6.57 4.55 8.22
C ASN A 124 -6.61 3.27 9.07
N GLY A 125 -5.65 3.07 9.96
CA GLY A 125 -5.52 1.83 10.72
C GLY A 125 -4.70 0.77 9.99
N ASP A 126 -4.08 1.12 8.86
CA ASP A 126 -3.30 0.19 8.07
C ASP A 126 -1.90 0.00 8.66
N THR A 127 -1.43 -1.24 8.59
CA THR A 127 -0.07 -1.64 8.93
C THR A 127 0.63 -2.18 7.69
N ALA A 128 1.93 -2.47 7.78
CA ALA A 128 2.64 -3.13 6.68
C ALA A 128 2.00 -4.49 6.30
N MET A 129 1.40 -5.21 7.25
CA MET A 129 0.68 -6.46 6.95
C MET A 129 -0.61 -6.23 6.16
N HIS A 130 -1.33 -5.11 6.40
CA HIS A 130 -2.47 -4.72 5.57
C HIS A 130 -2.02 -4.43 4.14
N GLY A 131 -0.93 -3.67 3.99
CA GLY A 131 -0.31 -3.42 2.68
C GLY A 131 0.03 -4.71 1.94
N ALA A 132 0.71 -5.64 2.60
CA ALA A 132 1.11 -6.91 1.98
C ALA A 132 -0.09 -7.76 1.52
N ALA A 133 -1.21 -7.67 2.25
CA ALA A 133 -2.47 -8.28 1.84
C ALA A 133 -3.11 -7.57 0.63
N TYR A 134 -3.10 -6.23 0.60
CA TYR A 134 -3.57 -5.45 -0.56
C TYR A 134 -2.77 -5.77 -1.82
N ASN A 135 -1.45 -5.93 -1.68
CA ASN A 135 -0.54 -6.19 -2.79
C ASN A 135 -0.43 -7.68 -3.17
N ILE A 136 -1.20 -8.58 -2.54
CA ILE A 136 -1.17 -10.02 -2.84
C ILE A 136 0.27 -10.58 -2.74
N SER A 137 0.99 -10.23 -1.67
CA SER A 137 2.42 -10.48 -1.54
C SER A 137 2.75 -11.44 -0.38
N PRO A 138 2.56 -12.77 -0.55
CA PRO A 138 2.82 -13.75 0.51
C PRO A 138 4.27 -13.76 1.02
N GLN A 139 5.27 -13.45 0.18
CA GLN A 139 6.66 -13.35 0.59
C GLN A 139 6.88 -12.16 1.53
N VAL A 140 6.24 -11.01 1.25
CA VAL A 140 6.27 -9.83 2.12
C VAL A 140 5.58 -10.11 3.44
N VAL A 141 4.43 -10.79 3.43
CA VAL A 141 3.74 -11.27 4.66
C VAL A 141 4.69 -12.09 5.53
N ASN A 142 5.37 -13.07 4.93
CA ASN A 142 6.30 -13.93 5.65
C ASN A 142 7.51 -13.13 6.19
N LEU A 143 8.07 -12.21 5.40
CA LEU A 143 9.18 -11.37 5.84
C LEU A 143 8.77 -10.50 7.04
N LEU A 144 7.62 -9.84 6.98
CA LEU A 144 7.13 -8.98 8.06
C LEU A 144 6.95 -9.78 9.36
N ALA A 145 6.35 -10.97 9.28
CA ALA A 145 6.21 -11.84 10.44
C ALA A 145 7.57 -12.29 11.01
N GLN A 146 8.51 -12.70 10.16
CA GLN A 146 9.87 -13.06 10.56
C GLN A 146 10.62 -11.90 11.22
N ARG A 147 10.32 -10.66 10.83
CA ARG A 147 10.93 -9.44 11.35
C ARG A 147 10.19 -8.88 12.58
N GLY A 148 9.18 -9.59 13.11
CA GLY A 148 8.52 -9.27 14.38
C GLY A 148 7.32 -8.33 14.26
N ALA A 149 6.59 -8.36 13.13
CA ALA A 149 5.30 -7.68 13.03
C ALA A 149 4.31 -8.24 14.06
N ASP A 150 3.81 -7.39 14.95
CA ASP A 150 2.97 -7.78 16.10
C ASP A 150 1.58 -8.24 15.62
N PRO A 151 1.24 -9.53 15.80
CA PRO A 151 -0.02 -10.08 15.33
C PRO A 151 -1.25 -9.57 16.09
N HIS A 152 -1.09 -9.05 17.31
CA HIS A 152 -2.19 -8.39 18.02
C HIS A 152 -2.45 -6.97 17.50
N LEU A 153 -1.47 -6.37 16.84
CA LEU A 153 -1.62 -5.07 16.19
C LEU A 153 -2.23 -5.22 14.81
N TRP A 154 -1.59 -6.00 13.93
CA TRP A 154 -2.03 -6.07 12.54
C TRP A 154 -3.33 -6.86 12.33
N LYS A 155 -3.79 -7.68 13.28
CA LYS A 155 -5.11 -8.34 13.17
C LYS A 155 -6.30 -7.37 13.29
N LYS A 156 -6.08 -6.15 13.79
CA LYS A 156 -7.16 -5.19 14.02
C LYS A 156 -7.69 -4.71 12.67
N PRO A 157 -9.01 -4.52 12.52
CA PRO A 157 -9.55 -3.98 11.29
C PRO A 157 -9.12 -2.52 11.12
N ASN A 158 -8.82 -2.13 9.89
CA ASN A 158 -8.66 -0.74 9.50
C ASN A 158 -10.04 -0.04 9.45
N LYS A 159 -10.06 1.25 9.09
CA LYS A 159 -11.30 2.06 8.99
C LYS A 159 -12.31 1.53 7.96
N ALA A 160 -11.87 0.76 6.97
CA ALA A 160 -12.75 0.09 6.01
C ALA A 160 -13.30 -1.25 6.54
N GLY A 161 -12.93 -1.66 7.76
CA GLY A 161 -13.31 -2.96 8.33
C GLY A 161 -12.43 -4.12 7.85
N GLY A 162 -11.40 -3.84 7.04
CA GLY A 162 -10.49 -4.86 6.51
C GLY A 162 -9.45 -5.24 7.55
N THR A 163 -9.37 -6.54 7.87
CA THR A 163 -8.17 -7.13 8.48
C THR A 163 -7.27 -7.66 7.36
N PRO A 164 -5.97 -7.93 7.59
CA PRO A 164 -5.11 -8.49 6.55
C PRO A 164 -5.67 -9.79 5.95
N LEU A 165 -6.30 -10.65 6.77
CA LEU A 165 -6.95 -11.86 6.28
C LEU A 165 -8.14 -11.53 5.36
N PHE A 166 -9.03 -10.62 5.78
CA PHE A 166 -10.21 -10.28 4.98
C PHE A 166 -9.84 -9.60 3.67
N ILE A 167 -8.79 -8.77 3.68
CA ILE A 167 -8.24 -8.15 2.48
C ILE A 167 -7.72 -9.24 1.52
N ALA A 168 -6.96 -10.22 2.02
CA ALA A 168 -6.44 -11.33 1.22
C ALA A 168 -7.55 -12.28 0.70
N GLU A 169 -8.65 -12.42 1.44
CA GLU A 169 -9.89 -13.10 1.01
C GLU A 169 -10.66 -12.30 -0.06
N GLY A 170 -10.21 -11.09 -0.38
CA GLY A 170 -10.79 -10.23 -1.40
C GLY A 170 -11.90 -9.31 -0.89
N TYR A 171 -12.15 -9.19 0.41
CA TYR A 171 -13.13 -8.24 0.97
C TYR A 171 -12.59 -6.79 0.93
N ILE A 172 -12.27 -6.34 -0.26
CA ILE A 172 -11.99 -4.95 -0.62
C ILE A 172 -13.27 -4.30 -1.16
N SER A 173 -13.23 -3.01 -1.50
CA SER A 173 -14.39 -2.22 -1.94
C SER A 173 -15.02 -2.63 -3.29
N ARG A 174 -14.72 -3.84 -3.81
CA ARG A 174 -15.19 -4.41 -5.08
C ARG A 174 -15.48 -5.92 -4.92
N LEU A 175 -15.83 -6.59 -6.03
CA LEU A 175 -15.97 -8.05 -6.07
C LEU A 175 -14.74 -8.74 -5.48
N PRO A 176 -14.92 -9.74 -4.60
CA PRO A 176 -13.78 -10.42 -4.00
C PRO A 176 -12.86 -11.11 -5.00
N ARG A 177 -11.57 -10.78 -4.91
CA ARG A 177 -10.47 -11.45 -5.61
C ARG A 177 -9.54 -12.10 -4.58
N PRO A 178 -9.90 -13.29 -4.07
CA PRO A 178 -9.10 -13.97 -3.07
C PRO A 178 -7.77 -14.46 -3.67
N ASP A 179 -6.68 -14.31 -2.91
CA ASP A 179 -5.39 -14.90 -3.25
C ASP A 179 -5.04 -16.05 -2.29
N ALA A 180 -5.10 -17.28 -2.78
CA ALA A 180 -4.90 -18.47 -1.95
C ALA A 180 -3.52 -18.51 -1.25
N PRO A 181 -2.39 -18.20 -1.91
CA PRO A 181 -1.08 -18.10 -1.25
C PRO A 181 -1.04 -17.11 -0.09
N THR A 182 -1.57 -15.90 -0.27
CA THR A 182 -1.58 -14.84 0.75
C THR A 182 -2.51 -15.21 1.90
N ILE A 183 -3.71 -15.73 1.60
CA ILE A 183 -4.65 -16.24 2.61
C ILE A 183 -3.98 -17.33 3.45
N ALA A 184 -3.32 -18.30 2.80
CA ALA A 184 -2.64 -19.39 3.50
C ALA A 184 -1.50 -18.88 4.40
N ALA A 185 -0.70 -17.92 3.92
CA ALA A 185 0.38 -17.32 4.70
C ALA A 185 -0.16 -16.59 5.94
N ILE A 186 -1.15 -15.71 5.78
CA ILE A 186 -1.74 -14.95 6.90
C ILE A 186 -2.45 -15.89 7.88
N THR A 187 -3.23 -16.86 7.38
CA THR A 187 -3.93 -17.85 8.22
C THR A 187 -2.95 -18.64 9.07
N LYS A 188 -1.86 -19.14 8.46
CA LYS A 188 -0.82 -19.86 9.18
C LYS A 188 -0.22 -19.02 10.31
N LEU A 189 0.05 -17.74 10.06
CA LEU A 189 0.60 -16.82 11.05
C LEU A 189 -0.38 -16.51 12.18
N MET A 190 -1.66 -16.30 11.86
CA MET A 190 -2.71 -16.09 12.86
C MET A 190 -2.85 -17.29 13.79
N LEU A 191 -2.94 -18.51 13.23
CA LEU A 191 -3.05 -19.75 14.00
C LEU A 191 -1.80 -19.98 14.88
N ALA A 192 -0.60 -19.71 14.35
CA ALA A 192 0.64 -19.81 15.11
C ALA A 192 0.70 -18.80 16.29
N ALA A 193 0.04 -17.66 16.15
CA ALA A 193 -0.09 -16.65 17.21
C ALA A 193 -1.30 -16.89 18.15
N GLY A 194 -2.05 -18.00 17.98
CA GLY A 194 -3.25 -18.28 18.77
C GLY A 194 -4.42 -17.33 18.48
N ILE A 195 -4.42 -16.69 17.31
CA ILE A 195 -5.46 -15.75 16.88
C ILE A 195 -6.48 -16.49 16.02
N SER A 196 -7.76 -16.32 16.35
CA SER A 196 -8.85 -16.86 15.54
C SER A 196 -8.91 -16.20 14.17
N THR A 197 -9.11 -17.02 13.13
CA THR A 197 -9.41 -16.58 11.76
C THR A 197 -10.90 -16.35 11.53
N GLU A 198 -11.73 -16.61 12.55
CA GLU A 198 -13.17 -16.35 12.50
C GLU A 198 -13.46 -14.86 12.72
N GLY A 199 -14.54 -14.40 12.11
CA GLY A 199 -15.03 -13.03 12.25
C GLY A 199 -16.09 -12.72 11.20
N GLU A 200 -16.85 -11.65 11.46
CA GLU A 200 -17.81 -11.15 10.49
C GLU A 200 -17.06 -10.48 9.33
N ARG A 201 -17.18 -11.06 8.14
CA ARG A 201 -16.58 -10.53 6.93
C ARG A 201 -17.37 -9.31 6.45
N PRO A 202 -16.70 -8.30 5.86
CA PRO A 202 -17.39 -7.17 5.27
C PRO A 202 -18.47 -7.61 4.27
N LYS A 203 -19.59 -6.90 4.24
CA LYS A 203 -20.67 -7.18 3.28
C LYS A 203 -20.17 -6.92 1.86
N ILE A 204 -20.37 -7.88 0.97
CA ILE A 204 -20.10 -7.71 -0.46
C ILE A 204 -21.16 -6.74 -1.00
N ILE A 205 -20.71 -5.62 -1.56
CA ILE A 205 -21.57 -4.67 -2.27
C ILE A 205 -21.36 -4.95 -3.76
N ASP A 206 -22.34 -5.57 -4.41
CA ASP A 206 -22.32 -5.71 -5.87
C ASP A 206 -22.76 -4.38 -6.50
N SER A 207 -21.83 -3.70 -7.17
CA SER A 207 -22.09 -2.43 -7.85
C SER A 207 -23.07 -2.54 -9.02
N TYR A 208 -23.37 -3.77 -9.48
CA TYR A 208 -24.34 -4.06 -10.53
C TYR A 208 -25.69 -4.54 -9.98
N GLU A 209 -25.84 -4.67 -8.67
CA GLU A 209 -27.11 -5.04 -8.05
C GLU A 209 -28.10 -3.89 -8.25
N THR A 210 -29.01 -4.04 -9.22
CA THR A 210 -30.07 -3.06 -9.47
C THR A 210 -30.89 -2.85 -8.19
N PRO A 211 -31.04 -1.61 -7.69
CA PRO A 211 -31.94 -1.35 -6.56
C PRO A 211 -33.34 -1.86 -6.92
N ALA A 212 -34.01 -2.53 -5.97
CA ALA A 212 -35.38 -2.99 -6.15
C ALA A 212 -36.24 -1.86 -6.75
N VAL A 213 -36.98 -2.17 -7.82
CA VAL A 213 -37.83 -1.21 -8.55
C VAL A 213 -38.67 -0.46 -7.54
N ARG A 214 -38.49 0.87 -7.44
CA ARG A 214 -39.31 1.70 -6.56
C ARG A 214 -40.77 1.52 -6.98
N PRO A 215 -41.71 1.29 -6.05
CA PRO A 215 -43.11 1.18 -6.40
C PRO A 215 -43.56 2.45 -7.13
N ALA A 216 -44.31 2.27 -8.22
CA ALA A 216 -44.79 3.38 -9.03
C ALA A 216 -45.58 4.38 -8.16
N PRO A 217 -45.40 5.69 -8.37
CA PRO A 217 -46.17 6.69 -7.64
C PRO A 217 -47.67 6.47 -7.88
N PRO A 218 -48.52 6.68 -6.85
CA PRO A 218 -49.96 6.51 -7.00
C PRO A 218 -50.49 7.42 -8.11
N GLN A 219 -51.33 6.86 -8.99
CA GLN A 219 -51.96 7.65 -10.04
C GLN A 219 -52.88 8.71 -9.43
N PRO A 220 -52.88 9.95 -9.95
CA PRO A 220 -53.78 10.98 -9.47
C PRO A 220 -55.25 10.57 -9.69
N PRO A 221 -56.16 10.94 -8.77
CA PRO A 221 -57.58 10.61 -8.90
C PRO A 221 -58.19 11.23 -10.15
N LYS A 222 -59.11 10.49 -10.78
CA LYS A 222 -59.87 10.90 -11.98
C LYS A 222 -60.85 12.03 -11.70
#